data_AF-A0A1D6J0E1-F1
#
_entry.id   AF-A0A1D6J0E1-F1
#
_cell.length_a   1.000
_cell.length_b   1.000
_cell.length_c   1.000
_cell.angle_alpha   90.00
_cell.angle_beta   90.00
_cell.angle_gamma   90.00
#
_symmetry.space_group_name_H-M   'P 1'
#
loop_
_entity.id
_entity.type
_entity.pdbx_description
1 polymer ?
#
loop_
_entity_poly.entity_id
_entity_poly.type
_entity_poly.pdbx_seq_one_letter_code
_entity_poly.pdbx_strand_id
1 'polypeptide(L)'
;MRGSQMQVSPAQAQLLSMLVQILGARRCIEVGVFTGYSSLAVALALPESGHLVACERDDRCLEVAKKYYQRAGVAHKVIDVNIHLLYLG
;
A
#
# COMPACT_ATOMS: atom_id res chain seq x y z
N MET A 1 5.26 13.19 10.73
CA MET A 1 4.48 13.85 9.65
C MET A 1 3.16 14.30 10.26
N ARG A 2 2.64 15.50 9.94
CA ARG A 2 1.26 15.86 10.33
C ARG A 2 0.29 14.95 9.56
N GLY A 3 -0.88 14.64 10.13
CA GLY A 3 -1.90 13.80 9.48
C GLY A 3 -1.86 12.32 9.83
N SER A 4 -1.24 11.90 10.94
CA SER A 4 -1.25 10.50 11.40
C SER A 4 -2.65 9.92 11.57
N GLN A 5 -3.65 10.76 11.85
CA GLN A 5 -5.06 10.39 11.96
C GLN A 5 -5.70 9.94 10.64
N MET A 6 -5.05 10.15 9.50
CA MET A 6 -5.52 9.67 8.19
C MET A 6 -5.27 8.17 8.00
N GLN A 7 -4.43 7.55 8.83
CA GLN A 7 -4.15 6.13 8.74
C GLN A 7 -5.35 5.29 9.17
N VAL A 8 -5.46 4.10 8.57
CA VAL A 8 -6.36 3.07 9.09
C VAL A 8 -5.93 2.65 10.50
N SER A 9 -6.89 2.26 11.33
CA SER A 9 -6.61 1.63 12.62
C SER A 9 -5.95 0.26 12.44
N PRO A 10 -5.24 -0.26 13.46
CA PRO A 10 -4.69 -1.63 13.42
C PRO A 10 -5.75 -2.71 13.15
N ALA A 11 -6.98 -2.54 13.68
CA ALA A 11 -8.08 -3.46 13.45
C ALA A 11 -8.51 -3.48 11.97
N GLN A 12 -8.57 -2.31 11.33
CA GLN A 12 -8.86 -2.21 9.89
C GLN A 12 -7.74 -2.81 9.04
N ALA A 13 -6.47 -2.58 9.39
CA ALA A 13 -5.33 -3.21 8.69
C ALA A 13 -5.41 -4.75 8.78
N GLN A 14 -5.71 -5.30 9.95
CA GLN A 14 -5.90 -6.74 10.13
C GLN A 14 -7.08 -7.28 9.31
N LEU A 15 -8.20 -6.54 9.27
CA LEU A 15 -9.35 -6.89 8.45
C LEU A 15 -8.96 -6.96 6.96
N LEU A 16 -8.22 -5.98 6.45
CA LEU A 16 -7.76 -5.98 5.05
C LEU A 16 -6.88 -7.20 4.74
N SER A 17 -5.92 -7.52 5.61
CA SER A 17 -5.09 -8.73 5.46
C SER A 17 -5.93 -10.00 5.44
N MET A 18 -6.92 -10.11 6.33
CA MET A 18 -7.83 -11.25 6.38
C MET A 18 -8.66 -11.37 5.09
N LEU A 19 -9.17 -10.25 4.55
CA LEU A 19 -9.91 -10.24 3.29
C LEU A 19 -9.06 -10.68 2.11
N VAL A 20 -7.79 -10.24 2.02
CA VAL A 20 -6.84 -10.70 0.99
C VAL A 20 -6.69 -12.22 1.02
N GLN A 21 -6.54 -12.79 2.22
CA GLN A 21 -6.37 -14.23 2.40
C GLN A 21 -7.65 -15.02 2.10
N ILE A 22 -8.80 -14.60 2.64
CA ILE A 22 -10.11 -15.26 2.42
C ILE A 22 -10.48 -15.27 0.95
N LEU A 23 -10.25 -14.17 0.24
CA LEU A 23 -10.59 -14.05 -1.18
C LEU A 23 -9.54 -14.69 -2.10
N GLY A 24 -8.39 -15.12 -1.56
CA GLY A 24 -7.27 -15.60 -2.37
C GLY A 24 -6.77 -14.54 -3.35
N ALA A 25 -6.78 -13.27 -2.95
CA ALA A 25 -6.44 -12.16 -3.83
C ALA A 25 -4.96 -12.26 -4.28
N ARG A 26 -4.73 -11.95 -5.56
CA ARG A 26 -3.40 -11.92 -6.20
C ARG A 26 -3.05 -10.56 -6.79
N ARG A 27 -4.06 -9.72 -7.04
CA ARG A 27 -3.93 -8.40 -7.65
C ARG A 27 -4.81 -7.45 -6.87
N CYS A 28 -4.19 -6.43 -6.29
CA CYS A 28 -4.87 -5.40 -5.51
C CYS A 28 -4.52 -4.02 -6.08
N ILE A 29 -5.42 -3.07 -5.89
CA ILE A 29 -5.17 -1.65 -6.13
C ILE A 29 -5.60 -0.88 -4.89
N GLU A 30 -4.78 0.07 -4.47
CA GLU A 30 -5.09 0.99 -3.38
C GLU A 30 -4.99 2.43 -3.88
N VAL A 31 -6.01 3.22 -3.59
CA VAL A 31 -6.07 4.65 -3.94
C VAL A 31 -6.05 5.45 -2.65
N GLY A 32 -4.98 6.22 -2.45
CA GLY A 32 -4.68 6.90 -1.19
C GLY A 32 -3.84 6.01 -0.28
N VAL A 33 -2.52 6.11 -0.41
CA VAL A 33 -1.55 5.28 0.33
C VAL A 33 -1.08 5.98 1.60
N PHE A 34 -1.01 7.32 1.57
CA PHE A 34 -0.34 8.12 2.58
C PHE A 34 1.03 7.50 2.93
N THR A 35 1.33 7.20 4.20
CA THR A 35 2.60 6.57 4.60
C THR A 35 2.58 5.03 4.54
N GLY A 36 1.56 4.43 3.92
CA GLY A 36 1.56 3.02 3.47
C GLY A 36 1.19 1.95 4.50
N TYR A 37 0.50 2.27 5.61
CA TYR A 37 0.18 1.26 6.64
C TYR A 37 -0.80 0.19 6.13
N SER A 38 -1.90 0.60 5.50
CA SER A 38 -2.87 -0.28 4.84
C SER A 38 -2.23 -1.09 3.71
N SER A 39 -1.48 -0.42 2.83
CA SER A 39 -0.79 -1.08 1.72
C SER A 39 0.22 -2.11 2.18
N LEU A 40 0.94 -1.83 3.27
CA LEU A 40 1.89 -2.78 3.85
C LEU A 40 1.16 -4.03 4.37
N ALA A 41 0.03 -3.86 5.06
CA ALA A 41 -0.79 -4.97 5.53
C ALA A 41 -1.28 -5.85 4.36
N VAL A 42 -1.78 -5.21 3.29
CA VAL A 42 -2.20 -5.91 2.06
C VAL A 42 -1.03 -6.63 1.39
N ALA A 43 0.12 -5.96 1.22
CA ALA A 43 1.30 -6.54 0.56
C ALA A 43 1.89 -7.73 1.33
N LEU A 44 1.83 -7.71 2.66
CA LEU A 44 2.23 -8.83 3.52
C LEU A 44 1.28 -10.04 3.39
N ALA A 45 -0.01 -9.79 3.18
CA ALA A 45 -1.01 -10.84 3.04
C ALA A 45 -1.04 -11.47 1.63
N LEU A 46 -0.54 -10.76 0.61
CA LEU A 46 -0.46 -11.27 -0.75
C LEU A 46 0.54 -12.44 -0.87
N PRO A 47 0.25 -13.44 -1.73
CA PRO A 47 1.22 -14.48 -2.06
C PRO A 47 2.47 -13.87 -2.71
N GLU A 48 3.54 -14.65 -2.85
CA GLU A 48 4.80 -14.16 -3.41
C GLU A 48 4.67 -13.61 -4.84
N SER A 49 3.85 -14.27 -5.65
CA SER A 49 3.52 -13.82 -7.00
C SER A 49 2.43 -12.74 -7.05
N GLY A 50 2.06 -12.17 -5.91
CA GLY A 50 0.99 -11.18 -5.80
C GLY A 50 1.50 -9.76 -6.05
N HIS A 51 0.61 -8.91 -6.57
CA HIS A 51 0.94 -7.52 -6.86
C HIS A 51 -0.10 -6.54 -6.28
N LEU A 52 0.39 -5.44 -5.75
CA LEU A 52 -0.39 -4.28 -5.29
C LEU A 52 0.02 -3.05 -6.10
N VAL A 53 -0.93 -2.41 -6.78
CA VAL A 53 -0.75 -1.07 -7.32
C VAL A 53 -1.11 -0.05 -6.24
N ALA A 54 -0.14 0.75 -5.82
CA ALA A 54 -0.27 1.73 -4.74
C ALA A 54 -0.28 3.16 -5.32
N CYS A 55 -1.46 3.79 -5.34
CA CYS A 55 -1.68 5.10 -5.96
C CYS A 55 -1.67 6.21 -4.90
N GLU A 56 -0.72 7.13 -5.00
CA GLU A 56 -0.59 8.29 -4.10
C GLU A 56 -0.27 9.56 -4.89
N ARG A 57 -0.67 10.73 -4.41
CA ARG A 57 -0.34 12.01 -5.06
C ARG A 57 0.82 12.73 -4.42
N ASP A 58 1.06 12.53 -3.11
CA ASP A 58 2.16 13.19 -2.38
C ASP A 58 3.40 12.29 -2.37
N ASP A 59 4.41 12.66 -3.16
CA ASP A 59 5.68 11.94 -3.25
C ASP A 59 6.34 11.72 -1.89
N ARG A 60 6.22 12.67 -0.96
CA ARG A 60 6.85 12.55 0.36
C ARG A 60 6.22 11.44 1.18
N CYS A 61 4.91 11.22 1.00
CA CYS A 61 4.21 10.14 1.65
C CYS A 61 4.61 8.79 1.05
N LEU A 62 4.72 8.75 -0.28
CA LEU A 62 5.14 7.57 -1.02
C LEU A 62 6.56 7.14 -0.68
N GLU A 63 7.50 8.07 -0.50
CA GLU A 63 8.86 7.78 -0.06
C GLU A 63 8.91 7.15 1.34
N VAL A 64 8.04 7.59 2.26
CA VAL A 64 7.90 6.94 3.58
C VAL A 64 7.37 5.52 3.40
N ALA A 65 6.32 5.34 2.61
CA ALA A 65 5.72 4.02 2.36
C ALA A 65 6.74 3.02 1.78
N LYS A 66 7.49 3.43 0.75
CA LYS A 66 8.56 2.64 0.12
C LYS A 66 9.60 2.14 1.12
N LYS A 67 10.06 3.00 2.02
CA LYS A 67 11.00 2.63 3.07
C LYS A 67 10.48 1.48 3.93
N TYR A 68 9.18 1.47 4.25
CA TYR A 68 8.59 0.38 5.04
C TYR A 68 8.35 -0.88 4.22
N TYR A 69 7.97 -0.78 2.95
CA TYR A 69 7.88 -1.95 2.07
C TYR A 69 9.22 -2.66 1.92
N GLN A 70 10.31 -1.90 1.75
CA GLN A 70 11.67 -2.44 1.69
C GLN A 70 12.06 -3.15 2.98
N ARG A 71 11.83 -2.50 4.14
CA ARG A 71 12.14 -3.08 5.45
C ARG A 71 11.35 -4.36 5.74
N ALA A 72 10.13 -4.47 5.22
CA ALA A 72 9.29 -5.65 5.36
C ALA A 72 9.55 -6.72 4.29
N GLY A 73 10.44 -6.46 3.32
CA GLY A 73 10.77 -7.41 2.25
C GLY A 73 9.71 -7.56 1.16
N VAL A 74 8.67 -6.72 1.14
CA VAL A 74 7.53 -6.83 0.20
C VAL A 74 7.57 -5.80 -0.93
N ALA A 75 8.63 -4.99 -1.02
CA ALA A 75 8.74 -3.94 -2.05
C ALA A 75 8.58 -4.49 -3.47
N HIS A 76 9.04 -5.71 -3.74
CA HIS A 76 8.91 -6.37 -5.05
C HIS A 76 7.44 -6.67 -5.44
N LYS A 77 6.50 -6.66 -4.49
CA LYS A 77 5.06 -6.86 -4.72
C LYS A 77 4.33 -5.55 -5.02
N VAL A 78 4.95 -4.40 -4.72
CA VAL A 78 4.27 -3.10 -4.76
C VAL A 78 4.75 -2.31 -5.98
N ILE A 79 3.80 -1.91 -6.83
CA ILE A 79 4.01 -0.99 -7.94
C ILE A 79 3.43 0.34 -7.51
N ASP A 80 4.29 1.30 -7.14
CA ASP A 80 3.84 2.63 -6.78
C ASP A 80 3.59 3.52 -7.99
N VAL A 81 2.51 4.30 -7.93
CA VAL A 81 2.10 5.21 -8.99
C VAL A 81 1.82 6.58 -8.39
N ASN A 82 2.58 7.60 -8.83
CA ASN A 82 2.20 8.98 -8.56
C ASN A 82 1.09 9.40 -9.53
N ILE A 83 -0.13 9.54 -9.00
CA ILE A 83 -1.30 9.88 -9.82
C ILE A 83 -1.33 11.33 -10.32
N HIS A 84 -0.54 12.23 -9.75
CA HIS A 84 -0.40 13.61 -10.23
C HIS A 84 0.33 13.67 -11.58
N LEU A 85 1.27 12.76 -11.82
CA LEU A 85 2.04 12.69 -13.06
C LEU A 85 1.22 12.18 -14.26
N LEU A 86 0.07 11.55 -14.03
CA LEU A 86 -0.79 11.02 -15.09
C LEU A 86 -1.62 12.09 -15.81
N TYR A 87 -1.68 13.33 -15.28
CA TYR A 87 -2.43 14.45 -15.88
C TYR A 87 -1.53 15.48 -16.58
N LEU A 88 -0.23 15.21 -16.68
CA LEU A 88 0.76 16.10 -17.31
C LEU A 88 1.16 15.65 -18.73
N GLY A 89 0.39 14.72 -19.33
CA GLY A 89 0.57 14.21 -20.69
C GLY A 89 -0.46 14.75 -21.67
#